data_AF-A0A1V2LMI4-F1
#
_entry.id   AF-A0A1V2LMI4-F1
#
_cell.length_a   1.000
_cell.length_b   1.000
_cell.length_c   1.000
_cell.angle_alpha   90.00
_cell.angle_beta   90.00
_cell.angle_gamma   90.00
#
_symmetry.space_group_name_H-M   'P 1'
#
loop_
_entity.id
_entity.type
_entity.pdbx_description
1 polymer ?
#
loop_
_entity_poly.entity_id
_entity_poly.type
_entity_poly.pdbx_seq_one_letter_code
_entity_poly.pdbx_strand_id
1 'polypeptide(L)'
;MPAPVPFSPENVKLVVSLYRRSLRTARNWINQQHFYRQKAAEIRLRFDQHKNISDPVELQRVLKETGELLAKYQHPDPIIPPKRPGGIMYDRNAPPRHVEGPKNFMNTINDV
;
A
#
# COMPACT_ATOMS: atom_id res chain seq x y z
N MET A 1 -10.46 4.84 19.61
CA MET A 1 -11.05 4.48 18.31
C MET A 1 -12.40 3.84 18.59
N PRO A 2 -13.48 4.19 17.87
CA PRO A 2 -14.74 3.46 17.94
C PRO A 2 -14.52 1.98 17.56
N ALA A 3 -15.33 1.08 18.10
CA ALA A 3 -15.22 -0.35 17.83
C ALA A 3 -15.37 -0.63 16.32
N PRO A 4 -14.56 -1.53 15.74
CA PRO A 4 -14.65 -1.84 14.32
C PRO A 4 -15.97 -2.57 14.04
N VAL A 5 -16.72 -2.08 13.06
CA VAL A 5 -17.96 -2.71 12.62
C VAL A 5 -17.61 -3.86 11.65
N PRO A 6 -17.94 -5.13 11.97
CA PRO A 6 -17.68 -6.24 11.06
C PRO A 6 -18.48 -6.06 9.76
N PHE A 7 -17.94 -6.58 8.65
CA PHE A 7 -18.57 -6.53 7.31
C PHE A 7 -18.95 -5.13 6.78
N SER A 8 -18.43 -4.05 7.38
CA SER A 8 -18.59 -2.67 6.90
C SER A 8 -17.60 -2.34 5.75
N PRO A 9 -17.95 -1.46 4.80
CA PRO A 9 -17.01 -0.96 3.78
C PRO A 9 -15.74 -0.33 4.37
N GLU A 10 -15.84 0.27 5.56
CA GLU A 10 -14.66 0.85 6.24
C GLU A 10 -13.71 -0.24 6.76
N ASN A 11 -14.27 -1.32 7.29
CA ASN A 11 -13.48 -2.48 7.69
C ASN A 11 -12.79 -3.12 6.47
N VAL A 12 -13.47 -3.21 5.33
CA VAL A 12 -12.87 -3.71 4.09
C VAL A 12 -11.65 -2.86 3.69
N LYS A 13 -11.76 -1.53 3.67
CA LYS A 13 -10.63 -0.63 3.36
C LYS A 13 -9.46 -0.83 4.33
N LEU A 14 -9.75 -0.94 5.63
CA LEU A 14 -8.75 -1.16 6.67
C LEU A 14 -8.00 -2.49 6.48
N VAL A 15 -8.74 -3.59 6.32
CA VAL A 15 -8.18 -4.93 6.12
C VAL A 15 -7.36 -5.00 4.83
N VAL A 16 -7.85 -4.41 3.74
CA VAL A 16 -7.10 -4.33 2.47
C VAL A 16 -5.81 -3.54 2.64
N SER A 17 -5.83 -2.44 3.39
CA SER A 17 -4.62 -1.66 3.70
C SER A 17 -3.60 -2.50 4.48
N LEU A 18 -4.04 -3.21 5.53
CA LEU A 18 -3.19 -4.09 6.34
C LEU A 18 -2.60 -5.24 5.50
N TYR A 19 -3.41 -5.89 4.67
CA TYR A 19 -2.98 -6.96 3.78
C TYR A 19 -1.94 -6.46 2.75
N ARG A 20 -2.17 -5.27 2.17
CA ARG A 20 -1.19 -4.66 1.26
C ARG A 20 0.11 -4.30 1.97
N ARG A 21 0.04 -3.87 3.24
CA ARG A 21 1.23 -3.59 4.06
C ARG A 21 1.99 -4.86 4.39
N SER A 22 1.33 -5.94 4.81
CA SER A 22 1.99 -7.21 5.12
C SER A 22 2.74 -7.80 3.93
N LEU A 23 2.14 -7.78 2.74
CA LEU A 23 2.82 -8.22 1.51
C LEU A 23 4.03 -7.35 1.17
N ARG A 24 3.93 -6.02 1.32
CA ARG A 24 5.08 -5.12 1.12
C ARG A 24 6.19 -5.37 2.14
N THR A 25 5.85 -5.55 3.41
CA THR A 25 6.82 -5.87 4.46
C THR A 25 7.53 -7.20 4.15
N ALA A 26 6.79 -8.23 3.75
CA ALA A 26 7.38 -9.51 3.33
C ALA A 26 8.31 -9.34 2.12
N ARG A 27 7.94 -8.50 1.14
CA ARG A 27 8.77 -8.23 -0.04
C ARG A 27 10.05 -7.46 0.31
N ASN A 28 10.02 -6.57 1.29
CA ASN A 28 11.20 -5.81 1.74
C ASN A 28 12.26 -6.73 2.37
N TRP A 29 11.84 -7.77 3.09
CA TRP A 29 12.76 -8.74 3.71
C TRP A 29 13.19 -9.87 2.76
N ILE A 30 12.28 -10.33 1.90
CA ILE A 30 12.49 -11.54 1.08
C ILE A 30 12.84 -11.16 -0.36
N ASN A 31 14.14 -11.25 -0.66
CA ASN A 31 14.68 -10.96 -1.98
C ASN A 31 14.22 -11.98 -3.04
N GLN A 32 14.35 -13.27 -2.71
CA GLN A 32 14.08 -14.37 -3.64
C GLN A 32 12.57 -14.59 -3.85
N GLN A 33 12.17 -14.68 -5.12
CA GLN A 33 10.76 -14.70 -5.49
C GLN A 33 10.00 -15.95 -5.02
N HIS A 34 10.65 -17.12 -4.97
CA HIS A 34 10.02 -18.37 -4.56
C HIS A 34 9.64 -18.35 -3.06
N PHE A 35 10.58 -17.93 -2.19
CA PHE A 35 10.30 -17.74 -0.77
C PHE A 35 9.26 -16.65 -0.52
N TYR A 36 9.30 -15.56 -1.30
CA TYR A 36 8.29 -14.51 -1.19
C TYR A 36 6.89 -15.05 -1.53
N ARG A 37 6.75 -15.85 -2.58
CA ARG A 37 5.45 -16.44 -2.96
C ARG A 37 4.93 -17.40 -1.89
N GLN A 38 5.79 -18.22 -1.30
CA GLN A 38 5.42 -19.10 -0.18
C GLN A 38 4.91 -18.26 1.00
N LYS A 39 5.63 -17.21 1.40
CA LYS A 39 5.18 -16.33 2.48
C LYS A 39 3.93 -15.53 2.14
N ALA A 40 3.76 -15.08 0.91
CA ALA A 40 2.54 -14.41 0.47
C ALA A 40 1.31 -15.35 0.57
N ALA A 41 1.47 -16.63 0.21
CA ALA A 41 0.42 -17.63 0.37
C ALA A 41 0.08 -17.89 1.85
N GLU A 42 1.09 -17.99 2.72
CA GLU A 42 0.86 -18.10 4.17
C GLU A 42 0.13 -16.88 4.74
N ILE A 43 0.52 -15.66 4.36
CA ILE A 43 -0.15 -14.43 4.77
C ILE A 43 -1.61 -14.46 4.30
N ARG A 44 -1.86 -14.85 3.04
CA ARG A 44 -3.21 -14.95 2.51
C ARG A 44 -4.06 -15.94 3.30
N LEU A 45 -3.53 -17.12 3.60
CA LEU A 45 -4.20 -18.14 4.41
C LEU A 45 -4.59 -17.60 5.79
N ARG A 46 -3.70 -16.88 6.47
CA ARG A 46 -3.99 -16.28 7.78
C ARG A 46 -5.13 -15.26 7.72
N PHE A 47 -5.19 -14.44 6.68
CA PHE A 47 -6.29 -13.49 6.47
C PHE A 47 -7.60 -14.21 6.14
N ASP A 48 -7.55 -15.28 5.35
CA ASP A 48 -8.73 -16.06 4.99
C ASP A 48 -9.31 -16.82 6.20
N GLN A 49 -8.46 -17.30 7.12
CA GLN A 49 -8.88 -17.91 8.39
C GLN A 49 -9.70 -16.96 9.27
N HIS A 50 -9.38 -15.65 9.24
CA HIS A 50 -10.02 -14.62 10.08
C HIS A 50 -11.05 -13.78 9.31
N LYS A 51 -11.50 -14.25 8.13
CA LYS A 51 -12.41 -13.49 7.26
C LYS A 51 -13.81 -13.31 7.85
N ASN A 52 -14.29 -14.30 8.59
CA ASN A 52 -15.68 -14.39 9.05
C ASN A 52 -15.83 -14.10 10.57
N ILE A 53 -15.09 -13.13 11.09
CA ILE A 53 -15.23 -12.70 12.49
C ILE A 53 -16.44 -11.78 12.61
N SER A 54 -17.43 -12.21 13.39
CA SER A 54 -18.66 -11.45 13.65
C SER A 54 -18.58 -10.63 14.95
N ASP A 55 -17.75 -11.04 15.91
CA ASP A 55 -17.59 -10.30 17.17
C ASP A 55 -16.68 -9.06 16.98
N PRO A 56 -17.18 -7.83 17.23
CA PRO A 56 -16.39 -6.62 17.09
C PRO A 56 -15.20 -6.54 18.06
N VAL A 57 -15.29 -7.17 19.24
CA VAL A 57 -14.19 -7.17 20.23
C VAL A 57 -13.05 -8.06 19.74
N GLU A 58 -13.37 -9.28 19.30
CA GLU A 58 -12.41 -10.17 18.67
C GLU A 58 -11.77 -9.53 17.42
N LEU A 59 -12.57 -8.90 16.55
CA LEU A 59 -12.07 -8.22 15.36
C LEU A 59 -11.06 -7.13 15.73
N GLN A 60 -11.36 -6.32 16.75
CA GLN A 60 -10.45 -5.29 17.23
C GLN A 60 -9.13 -5.87 17.74
N ARG A 61 -9.19 -6.99 18.47
CA ARG A 61 -8.01 -7.70 18.97
C ARG A 61 -7.12 -8.18 17.82
N VAL A 62 -7.70 -8.84 16.81
CA VAL A 62 -6.95 -9.36 15.66
C VAL A 62 -6.33 -8.24 14.83
N LEU A 63 -7.05 -7.13 14.64
CA LEU A 63 -6.53 -5.95 13.94
C LEU A 63 -5.36 -5.33 14.70
N LYS A 64 -5.45 -5.24 16.04
CA LYS A 64 -4.39 -4.73 16.89
C LYS A 64 -3.15 -5.62 16.84
N GLU A 65 -3.32 -6.92 17.02
CA GLU A 65 -2.22 -7.91 16.93
C GLU A 65 -1.53 -7.86 15.57
N THR A 66 -2.30 -7.75 14.49
CA THR A 66 -1.74 -7.58 13.14
C THR A 66 -0.93 -6.29 13.02
N GLY A 67 -1.39 -5.19 13.62
CA GLY A 67 -0.67 -3.92 13.67
C GLY A 67 0.65 -4.01 14.42
N GLU A 68 0.65 -4.68 15.58
CA GLU A 68 1.85 -4.93 16.39
C GLU A 68 2.85 -5.81 15.64
N LEU A 69 2.38 -6.85 14.96
CA LEU A 69 3.20 -7.72 14.12
C LEU A 69 3.86 -6.92 12.99
N LEU A 70 3.10 -6.06 12.30
CA LEU A 70 3.63 -5.22 11.23
C LEU A 70 4.67 -4.21 11.73
N ALA A 71 4.48 -3.65 12.92
CA ALA A 71 5.45 -2.76 13.54
C ALA A 71 6.73 -3.50 13.91
N LYS A 72 6.61 -4.69 14.52
CA LYS A 72 7.73 -5.55 14.89
C LYS A 72 8.60 -5.96 13.70
N TYR A 73 7.97 -6.33 12.59
CA TYR A 73 8.67 -6.78 11.38
C TYR A 73 8.92 -5.66 10.37
N GLN A 74 8.78 -4.39 10.76
CA GLN A 74 9.05 -3.29 9.85
C GLN A 74 10.53 -3.29 9.44
N HIS A 75 10.79 -3.32 8.12
CA HIS A 75 12.14 -3.23 7.59
C HIS A 75 12.68 -1.81 7.82
N PRO A 76 13.95 -1.63 8.28
CA PRO A 76 14.52 -0.31 8.53
C PRO A 76 14.63 0.55 7.25
N ASP A 77 14.93 -0.08 6.11
CA ASP A 77 15.05 0.59 4.80
C ASP A 77 14.12 -0.05 3.75
N PRO A 78 12.83 0.33 3.70
CA PRO A 78 11.86 -0.32 2.82
C PRO A 78 12.11 -0.02 1.33
N ILE A 79 11.73 -0.94 0.44
CA ILE A 79 11.85 -0.73 -1.01
C ILE A 79 10.81 0.30 -1.46
N ILE A 80 11.28 1.49 -1.87
CA ILE A 80 10.45 2.58 -2.37
C ILE A 80 10.66 2.76 -3.89
N PRO A 81 9.59 2.76 -4.71
CA PRO A 81 9.71 3.05 -6.13
C PRO A 81 10.38 4.42 -6.39
N PRO A 82 11.27 4.55 -7.38
CA PRO A 82 12.13 5.73 -7.53
C PRO A 82 11.40 7.08 -7.54
N LYS A 83 10.24 7.18 -8.19
CA LYS A 83 9.48 8.43 -8.34
C LYS A 83 8.45 8.68 -7.22
N ARG A 84 8.28 7.76 -6.28
CA ARG A 84 7.37 7.97 -5.14
C ARG A 84 8.06 8.81 -4.05
N PRO A 85 7.30 9.46 -3.16
CA PRO A 85 7.88 10.12 -1.99
C PRO A 85 8.83 9.18 -1.24
N GLY A 86 10.05 9.65 -0.97
CA GLY A 86 11.12 8.86 -0.34
C GLY A 86 11.98 8.01 -1.30
N GLY A 87 11.68 8.02 -2.60
CA GLY A 87 12.50 7.35 -3.63
C GLY A 87 13.60 8.25 -4.19
N ILE A 88 14.63 7.64 -4.78
CA ILE A 88 15.83 8.33 -5.31
C ILE A 88 15.60 9.30 -6.48
N MET A 89 14.44 9.24 -7.14
CA MET A 89 14.05 10.10 -8.27
C MET A 89 12.81 10.94 -7.94
N TYR A 90 12.43 11.02 -6.67
CA TYR A 90 11.34 11.88 -6.24
C TYR A 90 11.72 13.33 -6.50
N ASP A 91 10.81 14.07 -7.15
CA ASP A 91 10.94 15.50 -7.42
C ASP A 91 12.21 15.95 -8.17
N ARG A 92 12.89 15.03 -8.86
CA ARG A 92 14.15 15.35 -9.57
C ARG A 92 13.94 16.37 -10.70
N ASN A 93 12.82 16.24 -11.42
CA ASN A 93 12.45 17.07 -12.57
C ASN A 93 11.00 17.57 -12.44
N ALA A 94 10.67 18.25 -11.34
CA ALA A 94 9.35 18.89 -11.26
C ALA A 94 9.19 19.94 -12.37
N PRO A 95 8.04 19.98 -13.06
CA PRO A 95 7.78 21.06 -13.99
C PRO A 95 7.75 22.38 -13.20
N PRO A 96 8.34 23.46 -13.74
CA PRO A 96 8.26 24.75 -13.08
C PRO A 96 6.79 25.15 -12.92
N ARG A 97 6.49 25.89 -11.85
CA ARG A 97 5.17 26.49 -11.68
C ARG A 97 5.00 27.57 -12.74
N HIS A 98 4.32 27.23 -13.83
CA HIS A 98 3.93 28.21 -14.83
C HIS A 98 2.72 29.00 -14.35
N VAL A 99 2.73 30.32 -14.56
CA VAL A 99 1.56 31.18 -14.34
C VAL A 99 0.49 30.89 -15.40
N GLU A 100 0.92 30.56 -16.62
CA GLU A 100 0.08 30.15 -17.74
C GLU A 100 0.59 28.82 -18.30
N GLY A 101 -0.29 27.85 -18.57
CA GLY A 101 0.11 26.53 -19.09
C GLY A 101 0.86 26.62 -20.43
N PRO A 102 1.68 25.61 -20.77
CA PRO A 102 2.39 25.61 -22.06
C PRO A 102 1.37 25.71 -23.20
N LYS A 103 1.62 26.61 -24.15
CA LYS A 103 0.74 26.78 -25.32
C LYS A 103 0.67 25.44 -26.07
N ASN A 104 -0.55 24.97 -26.36
CA ASN A 104 -0.75 23.78 -27.19
C ASN A 104 -0.06 23.99 -28.54
N PHE A 105 0.56 22.93 -29.06
CA PHE A 105 1.16 22.95 -30.40
C PHE A 105 0.06 23.22 -31.44
N MET A 106 0.07 24.40 -32.04
CA MET A 106 -0.87 24.78 -33.09
C MET A 106 -0.28 24.35 -34.44
N ASN A 107 -0.95 23.42 -35.12
CA ASN A 107 -0.68 23.15 -36.54
C ASN A 107 -1.20 24.34 -37.35
N THR A 108 -0.40 25.38 -37.55
CA THR A 108 -0.73 26.44 -38.50
C THR A 108 -0.47 25.93 -39.91
N ILE A 109 -1.53 25.49 -40.60
CA ILE A 109 -1.52 25.41 -42.06
C ILE A 109 -1.52 26.87 -42.52
N ASN A 110 -0.40 27.34 -43.06
CA ASN A 110 -0.36 28.65 -43.71
C ASN A 110 -1.10 28.49 -45.04
N ASP A 111 -2.36 28.94 -45.10
CA ASP A 111 -3.09 29.05 -46.35
C ASP A 111 -2.39 30.10 -47.23
N VAL A 112 -1.90 29.65 -48.39
CA VAL A 112 -1.30 30.46 -49.46
C VAL A 112 -2.40 31.16 -50.25
#